data_AF-G2FIW1-F1
#
_entry.id   AF-G2FIW1-F1
#
_cell.length_a   1.000
_cell.length_b   1.000
_cell.length_c   1.000
_cell.angle_alpha   90.00
_cell.angle_beta   90.00
_cell.angle_gamma   90.00
#
_symmetry.space_group_name_H-M   'P 1'
#
loop_
_entity.id
_entity.type
_entity.pdbx_description
1 polymer ?
#
loop_
_entity_poly.entity_id
_entity_poly.type
_entity_poly.pdbx_seq_one_letter_code
_entity_poly.pdbx_strand_id
1 'polypeptide(L)'
;MVGATVTIRDRNLEVIATTTSDQQASFNFTGEIADSAFPLIVEATYGIDLVTNAEPDFILSGVLMDATATRVNLTPHTTMIVKSAMAMEGGLTAENLAIATEAVTSKLNFGLDTSTVADPMTSAVTNDNITEVVLSSEVFGEMARRSAYWIGGNVTEDDIFAALAADLSDSALDGKGAPGTVPRYTAIAHIVSAQVLIEAMVDGLQVHNQPASNALDDAIAQVLGTADRSLHRSVREIRANRLMLAQARAALAAAQAIDPSIPLGDLLTVLAELQNAANTSNLSETISNAGGNSSLSNGLGQTISIVSNASSSSVSHVNQVASGTNNASNSGNGPHESSVARGSELYAQQCAACHGSDPANGSRNIARGTSANSITGTHNYVDNGDAQAIAAYISNATKAGNNTSSATTDAGGSSGSSGSSSGSTQPPPLQYKV
;
A
#
# COMPACT_ATOMS: atom_id res chain seq x y z
N MET A 1 12.11 18.08 8.95
CA MET A 1 12.07 19.51 8.57
C MET A 1 12.34 20.35 9.81
N VAL A 2 13.23 21.34 9.72
CA VAL A 2 13.57 22.25 10.84
C VAL A 2 12.87 23.59 10.68
N GLY A 3 12.47 24.22 11.79
CA GLY A 3 11.75 25.51 11.75
C GLY A 3 10.38 25.44 11.06
N ALA A 4 9.81 24.25 10.91
CA ALA A 4 8.48 24.07 10.33
C ALA A 4 7.41 24.54 11.31
N THR A 5 6.31 25.09 10.80
CA THR A 5 5.12 25.38 11.59
C THR A 5 4.33 24.10 11.77
N VAL A 6 4.19 23.64 13.00
CA VAL A 6 3.43 22.44 13.36
C VAL A 6 2.07 22.86 13.90
N THR A 7 1.01 22.50 13.18
CA THR A 7 -0.38 22.82 13.54
C THR A 7 -1.07 21.57 14.08
N ILE A 8 -1.75 21.70 15.21
CA ILE A 8 -2.55 20.64 15.83
C ILE A 8 -4.02 21.01 15.63
N ARG A 9 -4.77 20.15 14.95
CA ARG A 9 -6.19 20.31 14.63
C ARG A 9 -7.03 19.25 15.33
N ASP A 10 -8.26 19.61 15.66
CA ASP A 10 -9.26 18.67 16.15
C ASP A 10 -9.89 17.84 15.02
N ARG A 11 -10.80 16.92 15.38
CA ARG A 11 -11.60 16.13 14.42
C ARG A 11 -12.43 16.93 13.42
N ASN A 12 -12.70 18.20 13.69
CA ASN A 12 -13.44 19.10 12.81
C ASN A 12 -12.50 19.96 11.94
N LEU A 13 -11.20 19.70 11.99
CA LEU A 13 -10.13 20.45 11.33
C LEU A 13 -9.90 21.85 11.90
N GLU A 14 -10.49 22.15 13.06
CA GLU A 14 -10.30 23.42 13.76
C GLU A 14 -8.95 23.43 14.47
N VAL A 15 -8.23 24.55 14.35
CA VAL A 15 -6.90 24.69 14.96
C VAL A 15 -7.02 24.79 16.47
N ILE A 16 -6.41 23.85 17.18
CA ILE A 16 -6.30 23.86 18.64
C ILE A 16 -5.05 24.64 19.05
N ALA A 17 -3.93 24.35 18.41
CA ALA A 17 -2.63 24.89 18.78
C ALA A 17 -1.67 24.91 17.59
N THR A 18 -0.62 25.72 17.74
CA THR A 18 0.51 25.76 16.82
C THR A 18 1.80 25.76 17.63
N THR A 19 2.80 25.03 17.16
CA THR A 19 4.18 25.01 17.67
C THR A 19 5.15 25.04 16.48
N THR A 20 6.45 24.93 16.73
CA THR A 20 7.47 24.92 15.68
C THR A 20 8.44 23.77 15.87
N SER A 21 8.93 23.18 14.78
CA SER A 21 10.01 22.21 14.87
C SER A 21 11.36 22.90 15.16
N ASP A 22 12.18 22.24 15.95
CA ASP A 22 13.50 22.71 16.36
C ASP A 22 14.61 22.34 15.35
N GLN A 23 15.87 22.59 15.72
CA GLN A 23 17.03 22.32 14.87
C GLN A 23 17.31 20.83 14.66
N GLN A 24 16.72 19.96 15.49
CA GLN A 24 16.78 18.51 15.39
C GLN A 24 15.52 17.94 14.70
N ALA A 25 14.74 18.80 14.04
CA ALA A 25 13.48 18.45 13.40
C ALA A 25 12.46 17.80 14.35
N SER A 26 12.58 18.06 15.65
CA SER A 26 11.64 17.61 16.67
C SER A 26 10.69 18.73 17.06
N PHE A 27 9.54 18.40 17.62
CA PHE A 27 8.63 19.39 18.19
C PHE A 27 8.04 18.86 19.50
N ASN A 28 7.61 19.79 20.34
CA ASN A 28 6.89 19.48 21.56
C ASN A 28 5.71 20.44 21.70
N PHE A 29 4.60 19.91 22.19
CA PHE A 29 3.48 20.68 22.66
C PHE A 29 3.07 20.15 24.03
N THR A 30 2.86 21.06 24.98
CA THR A 30 2.32 20.75 26.30
C THR A 30 1.09 21.62 26.52
N GLY A 31 -0.06 21.00 26.73
CA GLY A 31 -1.32 21.68 26.96
C GLY A 31 -2.44 20.71 27.28
N GLU A 32 -3.55 21.23 27.83
CA GLU A 32 -4.75 20.44 28.09
C GLU A 32 -5.61 20.37 26.81
N ILE A 33 -5.93 19.14 26.38
CA ILE A 33 -6.80 18.89 25.23
C ILE A 33 -7.97 18.04 25.72
N ALA A 34 -9.20 18.45 25.40
CA ALA A 34 -10.38 17.70 25.76
C ALA A 34 -10.47 16.39 24.94
N ASP A 35 -10.88 15.29 25.58
CA ASP A 35 -11.04 13.98 24.92
C ASP A 35 -11.95 14.05 23.67
N SER A 36 -12.93 14.96 23.66
CA SER A 36 -13.83 15.16 22.52
C SER A 36 -13.17 15.75 21.27
N ALA A 37 -11.96 16.31 21.39
CA ALA A 37 -11.22 16.88 20.27
C ALA A 37 -10.58 15.80 19.39
N PHE A 38 -10.32 14.61 19.93
CA PHE A 38 -9.65 13.52 19.22
C PHE A 38 -10.53 12.90 18.12
N PRO A 39 -9.97 12.36 17.02
CA PRO A 39 -8.54 12.29 16.73
C PRO A 39 -7.94 13.67 16.46
N LEU A 40 -6.68 13.86 16.88
CA LEU A 40 -5.92 15.08 16.58
C LEU A 40 -5.09 14.87 15.32
N ILE A 41 -5.22 15.78 14.37
CA ILE A 41 -4.42 15.79 13.16
C ILE A 41 -3.28 16.78 13.38
N VAL A 42 -2.05 16.31 13.20
CA VAL A 42 -0.84 17.11 13.37
C VAL A 42 -0.20 17.29 12.00
N GLU A 43 -0.04 18.54 11.59
CA GLU A 43 0.49 18.90 10.27
C GLU A 43 1.73 19.76 10.43
N ALA A 44 2.80 19.45 9.71
CA ALA A 44 3.95 20.33 9.56
C ALA A 44 3.95 20.96 8.17
N THR A 45 4.06 22.29 8.15
CA THR A 45 4.09 23.14 6.96
C THR A 45 5.26 24.11 7.06
N TYR A 46 5.71 24.65 5.92
CA TYR A 46 6.90 25.51 5.85
C TYR A 46 8.16 24.82 6.43
N GLY A 47 9.15 25.63 6.81
CA GLY A 47 10.41 25.18 7.37
C GLY A 47 11.44 24.87 6.29
N ILE A 48 12.50 24.18 6.68
CA ILE A 48 13.58 23.76 5.79
C ILE A 48 13.68 22.23 5.84
N ASP A 49 13.54 21.61 4.68
CA ASP A 49 13.95 20.23 4.47
C ASP A 49 15.48 20.14 4.49
N LEU A 50 16.01 19.25 5.33
CA LEU A 50 17.45 19.13 5.57
C LEU A 50 18.18 18.45 4.41
N VAL A 51 17.47 17.69 3.56
CA VAL A 51 18.08 17.00 2.42
C VAL A 51 18.23 17.95 1.24
N THR A 52 17.19 18.73 0.95
CA THR A 52 17.17 19.67 -0.18
C THR A 52 17.65 21.08 0.17
N ASN A 53 17.67 21.43 1.46
CA ASN A 53 17.90 22.79 1.96
C ASN A 53 16.91 23.81 1.34
N ALA A 54 15.69 23.37 1.07
CA ALA A 54 14.59 24.16 0.53
C ALA A 54 13.36 24.04 1.43
N GLU A 55 12.35 24.86 1.14
CA GLU A 55 11.04 24.65 1.77
C GLU A 55 10.47 23.30 1.30
N PRO A 56 9.87 22.50 2.20
CA PRO A 56 9.19 21.27 1.82
C PRO A 56 8.01 21.54 0.89
N ASP A 57 7.93 20.81 -0.22
CA ASP A 57 6.91 21.02 -1.25
C ASP A 57 5.53 20.40 -0.94
N PHE A 58 5.39 19.72 0.21
CA PHE A 58 4.12 19.14 0.66
C PHE A 58 3.96 19.12 2.17
N ILE A 59 2.70 19.09 2.61
CA ILE A 59 2.32 19.01 4.03
C ILE A 59 2.65 17.61 4.57
N LEU A 60 3.39 17.56 5.69
CA LEU A 60 3.58 16.31 6.44
C LEU A 60 2.49 16.16 7.49
N SER A 61 1.80 15.02 7.51
CA SER A 61 0.69 14.77 8.43
C SER A 61 0.92 13.53 9.30
N GLY A 62 0.40 13.57 10.51
CA GLY A 62 0.25 12.44 11.43
C GLY A 62 -1.01 12.59 12.26
N VAL A 63 -1.38 11.55 13.01
CA VAL A 63 -2.60 11.53 13.82
C VAL A 63 -2.36 10.92 15.19
N LEU A 64 -3.00 11.51 16.21
CA LEU A 64 -3.16 10.92 17.53
C LEU A 64 -4.64 10.54 17.71
N MET A 65 -4.95 9.26 17.91
CA MET A 65 -6.34 8.78 17.94
C MET A 65 -7.05 9.06 19.26
N ASP A 66 -6.31 9.15 20.36
CA ASP A 66 -6.81 9.41 21.71
C ASP A 66 -5.73 10.02 22.60
N ALA A 67 -6.11 10.43 23.81
CA ALA A 67 -5.25 11.11 24.77
C ALA A 67 -4.12 10.24 25.34
N THR A 68 -4.10 8.92 25.09
CA THR A 68 -3.01 8.04 25.55
C THR A 68 -1.79 8.12 24.64
N ALA A 69 -1.96 8.54 23.38
CA ALA A 69 -0.88 8.73 22.44
C ALA A 69 -0.17 10.07 22.68
N THR A 70 1.13 10.00 23.00
CA THR A 70 1.96 11.18 23.33
C THR A 70 3.07 11.46 22.31
N ARG A 71 3.11 10.68 21.23
CA ARG A 71 4.11 10.77 20.17
C ARG A 71 3.43 10.59 18.83
N VAL A 72 3.81 11.44 17.88
CA VAL A 72 3.44 11.32 16.48
C VAL A 72 4.63 11.69 15.61
N ASN A 73 4.91 10.88 14.61
CA ASN A 73 5.88 11.17 13.57
C ASN A 73 5.18 11.82 12.39
N LEU A 74 5.89 12.72 11.72
CA LEU A 74 5.42 13.40 10.51
C LEU A 74 6.38 13.03 9.37
N THR A 75 5.96 12.10 8.52
CA THR A 75 6.74 11.58 7.39
C THR A 75 5.84 11.42 6.15
N PRO A 76 6.41 11.23 4.95
CA PRO A 76 5.63 10.88 3.76
C PRO A 76 4.73 9.66 3.96
N HIS A 77 5.20 8.64 4.69
CA HIS A 77 4.38 7.46 5.03
C HIS A 77 3.19 7.81 5.93
N THR A 78 3.42 8.53 7.04
CA THR A 78 2.31 8.91 7.93
C THR A 78 1.33 9.84 7.22
N THR A 79 1.82 10.69 6.33
CA THR A 79 1.01 11.56 5.47
C THR A 79 0.10 10.75 4.57
N MET A 80 0.65 9.76 3.85
CA MET A 80 -0.15 8.88 3.01
C MET A 80 -1.17 8.07 3.84
N ILE A 81 -0.79 7.59 5.02
CA ILE A 81 -1.68 6.86 5.94
C ILE A 81 -2.85 7.73 6.37
N VAL A 82 -2.59 8.94 6.87
CA VAL A 82 -3.64 9.87 7.32
C VAL A 82 -4.55 10.26 6.17
N LYS A 83 -4.00 10.67 5.02
CA LYS A 83 -4.81 11.08 3.86
C LYS A 83 -5.65 9.92 3.32
N SER A 84 -5.10 8.69 3.30
CA SER A 84 -5.86 7.51 2.84
C SER A 84 -7.00 7.18 3.79
N ALA A 85 -6.75 7.20 5.12
CA ALA A 85 -7.78 6.98 6.11
C ALA A 85 -8.89 8.05 6.06
N MET A 86 -8.54 9.31 5.82
CA MET A 86 -9.51 10.39 5.63
C MET A 86 -10.34 10.25 4.35
N ALA A 87 -9.78 9.65 3.29
CA ALA A 87 -10.48 9.43 2.03
C ALA A 87 -11.47 8.24 2.08
N MET A 88 -11.31 7.32 3.05
CA MET A 88 -12.23 6.21 3.26
C MET A 88 -13.61 6.67 3.75
N GLU A 89 -14.63 5.86 3.48
CA GLU A 89 -15.97 6.11 4.01
C GLU A 89 -15.94 6.16 5.55
N GLY A 90 -16.62 7.16 6.13
CA GLY A 90 -16.57 7.42 7.57
C GLY A 90 -15.37 8.25 8.04
N GLY A 91 -14.39 8.53 7.16
CA GLY A 91 -13.26 9.42 7.44
C GLY A 91 -12.27 8.84 8.46
N LEU A 92 -11.64 9.72 9.24
CA LEU A 92 -10.57 9.35 10.16
C LEU A 92 -11.09 8.59 11.39
N THR A 93 -11.08 7.27 11.30
CA THR A 93 -11.43 6.32 12.39
C THR A 93 -10.25 5.40 12.69
N ALA A 94 -10.26 4.73 13.84
CA ALA A 94 -9.19 3.77 14.18
C ALA A 94 -9.12 2.59 13.19
N GLU A 95 -10.28 2.16 12.68
CA GLU A 95 -10.37 1.09 11.68
C GLU A 95 -9.79 1.54 10.34
N ASN A 96 -10.21 2.69 9.82
CA ASN A 96 -9.68 3.24 8.57
C ASN A 96 -8.18 3.55 8.67
N LEU A 97 -7.71 4.01 9.84
CA LEU A 97 -6.29 4.23 10.08
C LEU A 97 -5.48 2.93 10.04
N ALA A 98 -6.00 1.84 10.60
CA ALA A 98 -5.37 0.53 10.55
C ALA A 98 -5.30 -0.03 9.12
N ILE A 99 -6.40 0.08 8.36
CA ILE A 99 -6.46 -0.31 6.95
C ILE A 99 -5.45 0.48 6.12
N ALA A 100 -5.41 1.81 6.29
CA ALA A 100 -4.47 2.68 5.60
C ALA A 100 -3.01 2.37 5.97
N THR A 101 -2.74 2.10 7.25
CA THR A 101 -1.41 1.70 7.73
C THR A 101 -0.94 0.42 7.04
N GLU A 102 -1.77 -0.62 7.00
CA GLU A 102 -1.45 -1.88 6.33
C GLU A 102 -1.22 -1.66 4.82
N ALA A 103 -2.11 -0.91 4.16
CA ALA A 103 -1.99 -0.65 2.73
C ALA A 103 -0.71 0.11 2.37
N VAL A 104 -0.36 1.17 3.12
CA VAL A 104 0.86 1.95 2.89
C VAL A 104 2.10 1.12 3.20
N THR A 105 2.16 0.46 4.35
CA THR A 105 3.36 -0.28 4.76
C THR A 105 3.60 -1.55 3.93
N SER A 106 2.58 -2.12 3.30
CA SER A 106 2.72 -3.29 2.42
C SER A 106 2.90 -2.95 0.93
N LYS A 107 2.33 -1.86 0.43
CA LYS A 107 2.32 -1.52 -1.02
C LYS A 107 3.14 -0.29 -1.39
N LEU A 108 3.25 0.67 -0.48
CA LEU A 108 4.02 1.92 -0.64
C LEU A 108 5.10 1.99 0.44
N ASN A 109 5.82 0.88 0.59
CA ASN A 109 6.79 0.71 1.65
C ASN A 109 8.03 1.58 1.43
N PHE A 110 8.51 1.67 0.18
CA PHE A 110 9.71 2.45 -0.19
C PHE A 110 10.96 2.18 0.66
N GLY A 111 11.07 0.98 1.24
CA GLY A 111 12.22 0.57 2.05
C GLY A 111 12.03 0.69 3.56
N LEU A 112 10.87 1.15 4.05
CA LEU A 112 10.53 1.12 5.47
C LEU A 112 10.46 -0.33 5.98
N ASP A 113 11.28 -0.73 6.94
CA ASP A 113 11.22 -2.06 7.54
C ASP A 113 10.38 -2.02 8.82
N THR A 114 9.18 -2.61 8.77
CA THR A 114 8.28 -2.66 9.93
C THR A 114 8.78 -3.56 11.06
N SER A 115 9.84 -4.35 10.84
CA SER A 115 10.53 -5.04 11.93
C SER A 115 11.43 -4.10 12.75
N THR A 116 11.89 -3.00 12.15
CA THR A 116 12.69 -1.94 12.80
C THR A 116 11.79 -0.79 13.28
N VAL A 117 10.75 -0.46 12.51
CA VAL A 117 9.78 0.62 12.78
C VAL A 117 8.36 0.03 12.82
N ALA A 118 7.98 -0.53 13.97
CA ALA A 118 6.74 -1.31 14.13
C ALA A 118 5.47 -0.55 13.72
N ASP A 119 5.36 0.71 14.14
CA ASP A 119 4.30 1.63 13.72
C ASP A 119 4.94 2.96 13.26
N PRO A 120 4.89 3.30 11.96
CA PRO A 120 5.48 4.55 11.47
C PRO A 120 4.86 5.79 12.12
N MET A 121 3.61 5.72 12.61
CA MET A 121 2.92 6.85 13.22
C MET A 121 3.47 7.19 14.60
N THR A 122 3.73 6.18 15.45
CA THR A 122 4.02 6.40 16.87
C THR A 122 5.33 5.81 17.37
N SER A 123 6.05 5.02 16.56
CA SER A 123 7.36 4.47 16.97
C SER A 123 8.36 5.58 17.26
N ALA A 124 9.17 5.42 18.31
CA ALA A 124 10.25 6.34 18.58
C ALA A 124 11.30 6.26 17.46
N VAL A 125 11.74 7.42 16.98
CA VAL A 125 12.91 7.53 16.12
C VAL A 125 14.16 7.53 17.01
N THR A 126 15.03 6.55 16.83
CA THR A 126 16.23 6.30 17.63
C THR A 126 17.46 6.14 16.73
N ASN A 127 18.64 6.02 17.32
CA ASN A 127 19.88 5.78 16.58
C ASN A 127 19.82 4.50 15.72
N ASP A 128 19.03 3.51 16.11
CA ASP A 128 18.95 2.22 15.42
C ASP A 128 18.12 2.28 14.13
N ASN A 129 17.08 3.13 14.11
CA ASN A 129 16.07 3.16 13.05
C ASN A 129 16.02 4.47 12.25
N ILE A 130 16.68 5.54 12.70
CA ILE A 130 16.60 6.85 12.04
C ILE A 130 17.05 6.82 10.58
N THR A 131 18.14 6.10 10.27
CA THR A 131 18.64 5.99 8.90
C THR A 131 17.60 5.40 7.97
N GLU A 132 16.84 4.42 8.46
CA GLU A 132 15.79 3.75 7.70
C GLU A 132 14.54 4.64 7.53
N VAL A 133 14.13 5.33 8.60
CA VAL A 133 13.03 6.30 8.56
C VAL A 133 13.33 7.42 7.57
N VAL A 134 14.52 8.01 7.63
CA VAL A 134 14.92 9.13 6.77
C VAL A 134 15.07 8.68 5.31
N LEU A 135 15.77 7.55 5.05
CA LEU A 135 15.94 7.06 3.68
C LEU A 135 14.60 6.69 3.05
N SER A 136 13.77 5.88 3.73
CA SER A 136 12.48 5.46 3.17
C SER A 136 11.55 6.66 2.93
N SER A 137 11.56 7.64 3.84
CA SER A 137 10.82 8.90 3.68
C SER A 137 11.29 9.66 2.44
N GLU A 138 12.61 9.78 2.22
CA GLU A 138 13.13 10.49 1.05
C GLU A 138 12.78 9.78 -0.25
N VAL A 139 12.90 8.44 -0.30
CA VAL A 139 12.55 7.68 -1.50
C VAL A 139 11.05 7.85 -1.84
N PHE A 140 10.17 7.85 -0.84
CA PHE A 140 8.74 8.07 -1.07
C PHE A 140 8.43 9.53 -1.45
N GLY A 141 9.03 10.51 -0.76
CA GLY A 141 8.91 11.92 -1.09
C GLY A 141 9.37 12.22 -2.52
N GLU A 142 10.49 11.64 -2.94
CA GLU A 142 11.03 11.81 -4.29
C GLU A 142 10.13 11.19 -5.37
N MET A 143 9.42 10.10 -5.05
CA MET A 143 8.38 9.57 -5.95
C MET A 143 7.28 10.63 -6.19
N ALA A 144 6.82 11.30 -5.14
CA ALA A 144 5.81 12.35 -5.27
C ALA A 144 6.34 13.55 -6.08
N ARG A 145 7.55 14.04 -5.76
CA ARG A 145 8.19 15.17 -6.48
C ARG A 145 8.34 14.90 -7.98
N ARG A 146 8.90 13.73 -8.33
CA ARG A 146 9.07 13.36 -9.75
C ARG A 146 7.73 13.16 -10.45
N SER A 147 6.74 12.60 -9.78
CA SER A 147 5.40 12.43 -10.35
C SER A 147 4.77 13.79 -10.66
N ALA A 148 4.81 14.73 -9.72
CA ALA A 148 4.34 16.10 -9.90
C ALA A 148 5.05 16.79 -11.07
N TYR A 149 6.39 16.70 -11.13
CA TYR A 149 7.20 17.22 -12.24
C TYR A 149 6.76 16.68 -13.61
N TRP A 150 6.57 15.36 -13.73
CA TRP A 150 6.19 14.73 -14.99
C TRP A 150 4.78 15.08 -15.44
N ILE A 151 3.85 15.24 -14.50
CA ILE A 151 2.49 15.66 -14.80
C ILE A 151 2.46 17.13 -15.22
N GLY A 152 3.23 17.98 -14.54
CA GLY A 152 3.29 19.41 -14.79
C GLY A 152 1.97 20.12 -14.51
N GLY A 153 1.72 21.25 -15.18
CA GLY A 153 0.40 21.92 -15.11
C GLY A 153 0.00 22.46 -13.74
N ASN A 154 0.99 22.89 -12.93
CA ASN A 154 0.81 23.34 -11.53
C ASN A 154 0.35 22.25 -10.56
N VAL A 155 0.47 20.97 -10.93
CA VAL A 155 0.25 19.85 -10.00
C VAL A 155 1.36 19.84 -8.98
N THR A 156 0.98 19.85 -7.70
CA THR A 156 1.87 19.83 -6.55
C THR A 156 2.03 18.41 -6.03
N GLU A 157 3.05 18.18 -5.22
CA GLU A 157 3.28 16.95 -4.48
C GLU A 157 2.09 16.62 -3.57
N ASP A 158 1.46 17.63 -2.98
CA ASP A 158 0.23 17.46 -2.20
C ASP A 158 -0.94 16.93 -3.04
N ASP A 159 -1.05 17.34 -4.30
CA ASP A 159 -2.03 16.80 -5.25
C ASP A 159 -1.74 15.33 -5.57
N ILE A 160 -0.46 14.94 -5.66
CA ILE A 160 -0.05 13.54 -5.84
C ILE A 160 -0.45 12.72 -4.62
N PHE A 161 -0.09 13.16 -3.42
CA PHE A 161 -0.48 12.48 -2.19
C PHE A 161 -2.00 12.37 -2.06
N ALA A 162 -2.75 13.43 -2.38
CA ALA A 162 -4.21 13.41 -2.33
C ALA A 162 -4.83 12.42 -3.32
N ALA A 163 -4.36 12.40 -4.57
CA ALA A 163 -4.87 11.50 -5.60
C ALA A 163 -4.55 10.03 -5.32
N LEU A 164 -3.33 9.74 -4.86
CA LEU A 164 -2.91 8.39 -4.49
C LEU A 164 -3.58 7.90 -3.20
N ALA A 165 -3.81 8.78 -2.22
CA ALA A 165 -4.55 8.45 -1.02
C ALA A 165 -6.01 8.11 -1.30
N ALA A 166 -6.65 8.85 -2.22
CA ALA A 166 -8.01 8.55 -2.67
C ALA A 166 -8.08 7.20 -3.39
N ASP A 167 -7.09 6.89 -4.25
CA ASP A 167 -6.93 5.56 -4.87
C ASP A 167 -6.80 4.47 -3.80
N LEU A 168 -5.86 4.63 -2.86
CA LEU A 168 -5.57 3.66 -1.80
C LEU A 168 -6.70 3.45 -0.76
N SER A 169 -7.79 4.21 -0.84
CA SER A 169 -8.95 4.07 0.06
C SER A 169 -9.60 2.67 0.00
N ASP A 170 -9.46 1.94 -1.11
CA ASP A 170 -9.92 0.55 -1.23
C ASP A 170 -8.80 -0.48 -0.98
N SER A 171 -7.69 -0.01 -0.39
CA SER A 171 -6.44 -0.73 -0.17
C SER A 171 -5.71 -1.15 -1.44
N ALA A 172 -6.10 -0.72 -2.64
CA ALA A 172 -5.38 -0.95 -3.89
C ALA A 172 -4.89 0.36 -4.49
N LEU A 173 -3.76 0.30 -5.21
CA LEU A 173 -3.25 1.45 -5.95
C LEU A 173 -3.43 1.16 -7.45
N ASP A 174 -4.68 1.08 -7.88
CA ASP A 174 -5.07 0.59 -9.21
C ASP A 174 -5.76 1.66 -10.09
N GLY A 175 -5.76 2.91 -9.61
CA GLY A 175 -6.44 4.04 -10.22
C GLY A 175 -7.95 4.01 -10.02
N LYS A 176 -8.45 3.33 -8.99
CA LYS A 176 -9.86 3.34 -8.58
C LYS A 176 -9.92 3.48 -7.06
N GLY A 177 -10.88 4.27 -6.59
CA GLY A 177 -11.04 4.48 -5.17
C GLY A 177 -12.08 5.57 -4.91
N ALA A 178 -11.85 6.32 -3.84
CA ALA A 178 -12.68 7.43 -3.41
C ALA A 178 -12.67 8.60 -4.42
N PRO A 179 -13.61 9.55 -4.32
CA PRO A 179 -13.53 10.81 -5.05
C PRO A 179 -12.18 11.50 -4.84
N GLY A 180 -11.55 11.94 -5.92
CA GLY A 180 -10.19 12.51 -5.91
C GLY A 180 -9.14 11.60 -6.56
N THR A 181 -9.42 10.30 -6.75
CA THR A 181 -8.55 9.41 -7.52
C THR A 181 -8.36 9.93 -8.95
N VAL A 182 -7.09 10.04 -9.37
CA VAL A 182 -6.71 10.36 -10.75
C VAL A 182 -5.91 9.19 -11.32
N PRO A 183 -6.53 8.31 -12.15
CA PRO A 183 -5.88 7.06 -12.59
C PRO A 183 -4.53 7.27 -13.29
N ARG A 184 -4.36 8.40 -13.99
CA ARG A 184 -3.10 8.74 -14.66
C ARG A 184 -2.00 9.10 -13.67
N TYR A 185 -2.34 9.73 -12.55
CA TYR A 185 -1.35 10.05 -11.51
C TYR A 185 -0.85 8.76 -10.87
N THR A 186 -1.75 7.82 -10.59
CA THR A 186 -1.39 6.45 -10.17
C THR A 186 -0.43 5.78 -11.16
N ALA A 187 -0.74 5.82 -12.45
CA ALA A 187 0.09 5.15 -13.46
C ALA A 187 1.48 5.77 -13.58
N ILE A 188 1.57 7.11 -13.51
CA ILE A 188 2.85 7.83 -13.50
C ILE A 188 3.62 7.49 -12.22
N ALA A 189 2.96 7.53 -11.06
CA ALA A 189 3.55 7.22 -9.76
C ALA A 189 4.14 5.80 -9.71
N HIS A 190 3.49 4.82 -10.33
CA HIS A 190 4.04 3.46 -10.47
C HIS A 190 5.36 3.47 -11.25
N ILE A 191 5.41 4.10 -12.41
CA ILE A 191 6.62 4.10 -13.25
C ILE A 191 7.73 4.94 -12.61
N VAL A 192 7.39 6.06 -11.97
CA VAL A 192 8.34 6.85 -11.17
C VAL A 192 8.85 6.07 -9.96
N SER A 193 8.00 5.26 -9.31
CA SER A 193 8.42 4.37 -8.22
C SER A 193 9.53 3.43 -8.69
N ALA A 194 9.47 2.89 -9.92
CA ALA A 194 10.56 2.07 -10.46
C ALA A 194 11.89 2.82 -10.51
N GLN A 195 11.89 4.10 -10.92
CA GLN A 195 13.11 4.90 -10.97
C GLN A 195 13.71 5.08 -9.57
N VAL A 196 12.93 5.61 -8.63
CA VAL A 196 13.45 5.96 -7.30
C VAL A 196 13.82 4.74 -6.47
N LEU A 197 13.09 3.63 -6.61
CA LEU A 197 13.40 2.38 -5.91
C LEU A 197 14.69 1.76 -6.44
N ILE A 198 14.89 1.71 -7.76
CA ILE A 198 16.13 1.18 -8.33
C ILE A 198 17.31 2.07 -7.94
N GLU A 199 17.18 3.40 -8.05
CA GLU A 199 18.22 4.33 -7.65
C GLU A 199 18.59 4.18 -6.16
N ALA A 200 17.60 4.04 -5.27
CA ALA A 200 17.85 3.79 -3.85
C ALA A 200 18.57 2.45 -3.62
N MET A 201 18.19 1.39 -4.33
CA MET A 201 18.83 0.08 -4.22
C MET A 201 20.27 0.03 -4.74
N VAL A 202 20.66 0.94 -5.64
CA VAL A 202 22.03 1.01 -6.18
C VAL A 202 22.86 2.15 -5.58
N ASP A 203 22.46 2.67 -4.43
CA ASP A 203 23.13 3.79 -3.72
C ASP A 203 23.26 5.06 -4.59
N GLY A 204 22.30 5.26 -5.49
CA GLY A 204 22.29 6.28 -6.53
C GLY A 204 21.08 7.21 -6.50
N LEU A 205 20.31 7.23 -5.40
CA LEU A 205 19.15 8.12 -5.25
C LEU A 205 19.53 9.56 -5.57
N GLN A 206 18.78 10.16 -6.50
CA GLN A 206 18.90 11.57 -6.83
C GLN A 206 17.70 12.35 -6.33
N VAL A 207 17.94 13.50 -5.73
CA VAL A 207 16.93 14.49 -5.37
C VAL A 207 17.30 15.79 -6.06
N HIS A 208 16.37 16.38 -6.80
CA HIS A 208 16.63 17.55 -7.67
C HIS A 208 17.84 17.37 -8.61
N ASN A 209 18.00 16.16 -9.17
CA ASN A 209 19.14 15.77 -10.01
C ASN A 209 20.53 15.84 -9.30
N GLN A 210 20.56 15.78 -7.98
CA GLN A 210 21.80 15.70 -7.20
C GLN A 210 21.84 14.40 -6.38
N PRO A 211 23.00 13.74 -6.24
CA PRO A 211 23.13 12.56 -5.37
C PRO A 211 22.76 12.89 -3.92
N ALA A 212 21.81 12.14 -3.36
CA ALA A 212 21.22 12.45 -2.06
C ALA A 212 21.95 11.85 -0.86
N SER A 213 22.80 10.83 -1.05
CA SER A 213 23.32 10.02 0.07
C SER A 213 24.06 10.84 1.14
N ASN A 214 24.93 11.76 0.72
CA ASN A 214 25.70 12.58 1.67
C ASN A 214 24.79 13.59 2.39
N ALA A 215 23.85 14.20 1.66
CA ALA A 215 22.89 15.14 2.25
C ALA A 215 21.96 14.44 3.25
N LEU A 216 21.58 13.18 2.98
CA LEU A 216 20.81 12.36 3.91
C LEU A 216 21.61 12.02 5.17
N ASP A 217 22.87 11.59 5.04
CA ASP A 217 23.74 11.32 6.19
C ASP A 217 23.97 12.58 7.04
N ASP A 218 24.16 13.74 6.40
CA ASP A 218 24.29 15.04 7.09
C ASP A 218 22.99 15.43 7.81
N ALA A 219 21.83 15.22 7.19
CA ALA A 219 20.52 15.45 7.80
C ALA A 219 20.29 14.54 9.02
N ILE A 220 20.63 13.25 8.93
CA ILE A 220 20.56 12.31 10.06
C ILE A 220 21.47 12.77 11.20
N ALA A 221 22.71 13.14 10.89
CA ALA A 221 23.66 13.65 11.88
C ALA A 221 23.19 14.96 12.55
N GLN A 222 22.40 15.78 11.85
CA GLN A 222 21.77 16.96 12.44
C GLN A 222 20.62 16.58 13.38
N VAL A 223 19.71 15.69 12.96
CA VAL A 223 18.57 15.24 13.78
C VAL A 223 19.03 14.57 15.08
N LEU A 224 20.05 13.71 15.03
CA LEU A 224 20.58 13.04 16.22
C LEU A 224 21.29 13.99 17.20
N GLY A 225 21.74 15.16 16.76
CA GLY A 225 22.60 16.03 17.55
C GLY A 225 24.02 15.48 17.75
N THR A 226 24.91 16.26 18.37
CA THR A 226 26.36 15.97 18.36
C THR A 226 26.81 14.73 19.13
N ALA A 227 26.03 14.27 20.12
CA ALA A 227 26.42 13.14 20.97
C ALA A 227 26.30 11.79 20.25
N ASP A 228 25.39 11.70 19.27
CA ASP A 228 24.97 10.43 18.67
C ASP A 228 25.39 10.28 17.20
N ARG A 229 26.07 11.28 16.61
CA ARG A 229 26.46 11.28 15.18
C ARG A 229 27.28 10.09 14.75
N SER A 230 28.15 9.56 15.60
CA SER A 230 29.00 8.42 15.24
C SER A 230 28.31 7.07 15.41
N LEU A 231 27.05 7.05 15.86
CA LEU A 231 26.32 5.83 16.20
C LEU A 231 25.35 5.37 15.11
N HIS A 232 25.05 6.24 14.13
CA HIS A 232 24.17 5.85 13.03
C HIS A 232 24.93 5.13 11.91
N ARG A 233 24.19 4.29 11.19
CA ARG A 233 24.64 3.69 9.93
C ARG A 233 24.50 4.70 8.80
N SER A 234 25.37 4.64 7.80
CA SER A 234 25.20 5.42 6.57
C SER A 234 23.97 4.92 5.80
N VAL A 235 23.27 5.80 5.09
CA VAL A 235 22.18 5.39 4.20
C VAL A 235 22.60 4.37 3.14
N ARG A 236 23.89 4.34 2.77
CA ARG A 236 24.47 3.36 1.83
C ARG A 236 24.57 1.94 2.41
N GLU A 237 24.43 1.81 3.73
CA GLU A 237 24.47 0.51 4.43
C GLU A 237 23.08 -0.07 4.63
N ILE A 238 22.02 0.70 4.34
CA ILE A 238 20.64 0.24 4.43
C ILE A 238 20.33 -0.65 3.24
N ARG A 239 19.91 -1.87 3.54
CA ARG A 239 19.64 -2.89 2.54
C ARG A 239 18.19 -2.80 2.10
N ALA A 240 17.95 -3.05 0.81
CA ALA A 240 16.60 -3.21 0.28
C ALA A 240 15.87 -4.36 0.98
N ASN A 241 14.71 -4.07 1.55
CA ASN A 241 13.86 -5.09 2.14
C ASN A 241 13.03 -5.84 1.06
N ARG A 242 12.40 -6.95 1.45
CA ARG A 242 11.61 -7.80 0.53
C ARG A 242 10.46 -7.05 -0.15
N LEU A 243 9.81 -6.13 0.56
CA LEU A 243 8.68 -5.35 0.05
C LEU A 243 9.14 -4.31 -0.98
N MET A 244 10.28 -3.65 -0.74
CA MET A 244 10.90 -2.71 -1.67
C MET A 244 11.25 -3.39 -3.01
N LEU A 245 11.84 -4.59 -2.96
CA LEU A 245 12.13 -5.40 -4.14
C LEU A 245 10.85 -5.80 -4.90
N ALA A 246 9.81 -6.21 -4.17
CA ALA A 246 8.52 -6.57 -4.77
C ALA A 246 7.85 -5.36 -5.44
N GLN A 247 7.87 -4.20 -4.78
CA GLN A 247 7.33 -2.94 -5.28
C GLN A 247 8.06 -2.50 -6.56
N ALA A 248 9.40 -2.55 -6.56
CA ALA A 248 10.21 -2.23 -7.74
C ALA A 248 9.90 -3.18 -8.91
N ARG A 249 9.76 -4.48 -8.65
CA ARG A 249 9.41 -5.45 -9.69
C ARG A 249 8.04 -5.19 -10.29
N ALA A 250 7.04 -4.89 -9.45
CA ALA A 250 5.69 -4.59 -9.91
C ALA A 250 5.65 -3.32 -10.76
N ALA A 251 6.35 -2.26 -10.32
CA ALA A 251 6.50 -1.01 -11.05
C ALA A 251 7.20 -1.18 -12.41
N LEU A 252 8.29 -1.97 -12.46
CA LEU A 252 8.99 -2.30 -13.71
C LEU A 252 8.15 -3.15 -14.66
N ALA A 253 7.38 -4.11 -14.14
CA ALA A 253 6.45 -4.89 -14.96
C ALA A 253 5.36 -3.98 -15.58
N ALA A 254 4.87 -2.99 -14.83
CA ALA A 254 3.92 -2.01 -15.32
C ALA A 254 4.52 -1.10 -16.40
N ALA A 255 5.78 -0.69 -16.24
CA ALA A 255 6.53 0.03 -17.27
C ALA A 255 6.66 -0.81 -18.56
N GLN A 256 7.04 -2.09 -18.44
CA GLN A 256 7.14 -3.01 -19.58
C GLN A 256 5.80 -3.24 -20.29
N ALA A 257 4.69 -3.22 -19.55
CA ALA A 257 3.36 -3.43 -20.11
C ALA A 257 2.92 -2.31 -21.06
N ILE A 258 3.36 -1.07 -20.82
CA ILE A 258 3.05 0.09 -21.68
C ILE A 258 4.15 0.39 -22.70
N ASP A 259 5.40 0.03 -22.38
CA ASP A 259 6.55 0.15 -23.28
C ASP A 259 7.26 -1.21 -23.39
N PRO A 260 6.82 -2.10 -24.29
CA PRO A 260 7.46 -3.41 -24.46
C PRO A 260 8.91 -3.34 -24.99
N SER A 261 9.37 -2.17 -25.43
CA SER A 261 10.71 -1.99 -26.00
C SER A 261 11.81 -1.79 -24.95
N ILE A 262 11.42 -1.46 -23.71
CA ILE A 262 12.37 -1.27 -22.61
C ILE A 262 12.97 -2.62 -22.15
N PRO A 263 14.31 -2.76 -22.11
CA PRO A 263 14.97 -4.04 -21.85
C PRO A 263 15.02 -4.36 -20.35
N LEU A 264 13.91 -4.89 -19.81
CA LEU A 264 13.77 -5.17 -18.36
C LEU A 264 13.87 -6.65 -17.97
N GLY A 265 14.00 -7.57 -18.92
CA GLY A 265 13.92 -9.01 -18.65
C GLY A 265 14.92 -9.51 -17.60
N ASP A 266 16.20 -9.19 -17.78
CA ASP A 266 17.26 -9.60 -16.86
C ASP A 266 17.08 -8.97 -15.47
N LEU A 267 16.72 -7.68 -15.42
CA LEU A 267 16.46 -6.96 -14.17
C LEU A 267 15.28 -7.53 -13.40
N LEU A 268 14.15 -7.80 -14.06
CA LEU A 268 12.96 -8.39 -13.42
C LEU A 268 13.27 -9.77 -12.83
N THR A 269 14.08 -10.57 -13.52
CA THR A 269 14.54 -11.88 -13.05
C THR A 269 15.40 -11.73 -11.80
N VAL A 270 16.42 -10.86 -11.84
CA VAL A 270 17.32 -10.62 -10.71
C VAL A 270 16.57 -10.10 -9.47
N LEU A 271 15.61 -9.19 -9.63
CA LEU A 271 14.81 -8.70 -8.50
C LEU A 271 13.96 -9.81 -7.87
N ALA A 272 13.44 -10.74 -8.66
CA ALA A 272 12.68 -11.89 -8.15
C ALA A 272 13.58 -12.88 -7.37
N GLU A 273 14.81 -13.10 -7.83
CA GLU A 273 15.80 -13.92 -7.12
C GLU A 273 16.22 -13.27 -5.80
N LEU A 274 16.55 -11.97 -5.83
CA LEU A 274 16.93 -11.21 -4.63
C LEU A 274 15.82 -11.17 -3.58
N GLN A 275 14.55 -11.10 -3.98
CA GLN A 275 13.40 -11.13 -3.06
C GLN A 275 13.34 -12.41 -2.22
N ASN A 276 13.88 -13.52 -2.73
CA ASN A 276 13.91 -14.82 -2.07
C ASN A 276 15.27 -15.19 -1.49
N ALA A 277 16.27 -14.32 -1.65
CA ALA A 277 17.62 -14.57 -1.17
C ALA A 277 17.71 -14.36 0.34
N ALA A 278 18.37 -15.29 1.04
CA ALA A 278 18.67 -15.14 2.47
C ALA A 278 19.78 -14.08 2.73
N ASN A 279 20.59 -13.76 1.71
CA ASN A 279 21.62 -12.74 1.77
C ASN A 279 21.76 -12.05 0.41
N THR A 280 21.70 -10.73 0.42
CA THR A 280 21.86 -9.82 -0.72
C THR A 280 23.21 -9.07 -0.71
N SER A 281 24.32 -9.75 -0.39
CA SER A 281 25.65 -9.12 -0.55
C SER A 281 25.86 -8.71 -2.00
N ASN A 282 26.43 -7.52 -2.24
CA ASN A 282 26.62 -6.94 -3.58
C ASN A 282 25.29 -6.66 -4.34
N LEU A 283 24.22 -6.34 -3.61
CA LEU A 283 22.91 -6.02 -4.20
C LEU A 283 23.01 -4.92 -5.26
N SER A 284 23.70 -3.81 -4.96
CA SER A 284 23.83 -2.68 -5.89
C SER A 284 24.54 -3.09 -7.19
N GLU A 285 25.64 -3.83 -7.09
CA GLU A 285 26.39 -4.36 -8.24
C GLU A 285 25.54 -5.34 -9.05
N THR A 286 24.83 -6.25 -8.38
CA THR A 286 23.96 -7.25 -9.02
C THR A 286 22.84 -6.58 -9.82
N ILE A 287 22.15 -5.60 -9.22
CA ILE A 287 21.09 -4.82 -9.89
C ILE A 287 21.66 -4.00 -11.03
N SER A 288 22.80 -3.34 -10.84
CA SER A 288 23.45 -2.52 -11.86
C SER A 288 23.83 -3.33 -13.10
N ASN A 289 24.41 -4.53 -12.89
CA ASN A 289 24.79 -5.47 -13.95
C ASN A 289 23.58 -6.03 -14.71
N ALA A 290 22.42 -6.13 -14.05
CA ALA A 290 21.17 -6.54 -14.67
C ALA A 290 20.45 -5.41 -15.43
N GLY A 291 21.05 -4.20 -15.49
CA GLY A 291 20.49 -3.05 -16.20
C GLY A 291 19.87 -1.98 -15.30
N GLY A 292 19.88 -2.15 -13.97
CA GLY A 292 19.40 -1.17 -13.00
C GLY A 292 20.36 0.01 -12.79
N ASN A 293 20.77 0.67 -13.88
CA ASN A 293 21.72 1.79 -13.88
C ASN A 293 21.08 3.05 -14.49
N SER A 294 21.84 4.14 -14.63
CA SER A 294 21.32 5.43 -15.13
C SER A 294 20.68 5.36 -16.52
N SER A 295 21.04 4.37 -17.36
CA SER A 295 20.37 4.15 -18.65
C SER A 295 18.92 3.74 -18.49
N LEU A 296 18.59 2.99 -17.44
CA LEU A 296 17.22 2.61 -17.10
C LEU A 296 16.41 3.83 -16.70
N SER A 297 16.94 4.74 -15.87
CA SER A 297 16.22 5.97 -15.48
C SER A 297 15.83 6.80 -16.71
N ASN A 298 16.71 6.90 -17.71
CA ASN A 298 16.41 7.55 -18.99
C ASN A 298 15.32 6.82 -19.80
N GLY A 299 15.39 5.49 -19.89
CA GLY A 299 14.39 4.66 -20.55
C GLY A 299 13.01 4.82 -19.89
N LEU A 300 12.96 4.75 -18.56
CA LEU A 300 11.74 4.98 -17.79
C LEU A 300 11.20 6.41 -17.98
N GLY A 301 12.04 7.42 -18.17
CA GLY A 301 11.59 8.77 -18.53
C GLY A 301 10.83 8.82 -19.86
N GLN A 302 11.24 8.02 -20.85
CA GLN A 302 10.49 7.85 -22.09
C GLN A 302 9.18 7.10 -21.84
N THR A 303 9.20 6.03 -21.04
CA THR A 303 7.99 5.30 -20.64
C THR A 303 6.98 6.21 -19.90
N ILE A 304 7.44 7.12 -19.04
CA ILE A 304 6.58 8.10 -18.35
C ILE A 304 5.97 9.07 -19.37
N SER A 305 6.73 9.50 -20.37
CA SER A 305 6.19 10.32 -21.47
C SER A 305 5.11 9.58 -22.27
N ILE A 306 5.27 8.27 -22.48
CA ILE A 306 4.26 7.41 -23.12
C ILE A 306 3.00 7.35 -22.26
N VAL A 307 3.10 7.01 -20.96
CA VAL A 307 1.92 6.87 -20.08
C VAL A 307 1.19 8.20 -19.91
N SER A 308 1.91 9.32 -19.91
CA SER A 308 1.32 10.66 -19.80
C SER A 308 0.38 10.98 -20.97
N ASN A 309 0.69 10.46 -22.16
CA ASN A 309 -0.11 10.65 -23.37
C ASN A 309 -1.00 9.44 -23.72
N ALA A 310 -0.95 8.38 -22.92
CA ALA A 310 -1.67 7.14 -23.20
C ALA A 310 -3.18 7.27 -23.05
N SER A 311 -3.92 6.37 -23.70
CA SER A 311 -5.38 6.26 -23.54
C SER A 311 -5.77 5.83 -22.12
N SER A 312 -7.01 6.07 -21.71
CA SER A 312 -7.49 5.65 -20.38
C SER A 312 -7.44 4.14 -20.16
N SER A 313 -7.63 3.33 -21.22
CA SER A 313 -7.50 1.87 -21.12
C SER A 313 -6.06 1.44 -20.91
N SER A 314 -5.11 2.07 -21.60
CA SER A 314 -3.67 1.85 -21.40
C SER A 314 -3.22 2.25 -19.98
N VAL A 315 -3.69 3.40 -19.48
CA VAL A 315 -3.45 3.84 -18.09
C VAL A 315 -4.00 2.82 -17.10
N SER A 316 -5.24 2.37 -17.29
CA SER A 316 -5.83 1.35 -16.42
C SER A 316 -5.08 0.03 -16.47
N HIS A 317 -4.54 -0.36 -17.63
CA HIS A 317 -3.73 -1.57 -17.75
C HIS A 317 -2.42 -1.46 -16.96
N VAL A 318 -1.70 -0.34 -17.03
CA VAL A 318 -0.50 -0.08 -16.22
C VAL A 318 -0.81 -0.25 -14.74
N ASN A 319 -1.90 0.39 -14.28
CA ASN A 319 -2.30 0.32 -12.88
C ASN A 319 -2.65 -1.11 -12.43
N GLN A 320 -3.37 -1.87 -13.25
CA GLN A 320 -3.72 -3.27 -12.94
C GLN A 320 -2.50 -4.19 -12.87
N VAL A 321 -1.52 -3.97 -13.76
CA VAL A 321 -0.27 -4.73 -13.74
C VAL A 321 0.53 -4.41 -12.49
N ALA A 322 0.66 -3.12 -12.13
CA ALA A 322 1.40 -2.67 -10.96
C ALA A 322 0.76 -3.13 -9.64
N SER A 323 -0.56 -3.05 -9.53
CA SER A 323 -1.30 -3.47 -8.33
C SER A 323 -1.41 -5.00 -8.19
N GLY A 324 -1.08 -5.75 -9.26
CA GLY A 324 -1.28 -7.19 -9.35
C GLY A 324 -2.74 -7.61 -9.46
N THR A 325 -3.67 -6.68 -9.73
CA THR A 325 -5.12 -6.94 -9.87
C THR A 325 -5.50 -7.30 -11.31
N ASN A 326 -4.71 -8.16 -11.97
CA ASN A 326 -5.00 -8.62 -13.33
C ASN A 326 -6.36 -9.34 -13.38
N ASN A 327 -7.41 -8.57 -13.64
CA ASN A 327 -8.74 -9.04 -13.94
C ASN A 327 -8.86 -9.13 -15.47
N ALA A 328 -8.01 -9.97 -16.07
CA ALA A 328 -8.05 -10.22 -17.51
C ALA A 328 -9.17 -11.20 -17.84
N SER A 329 -10.38 -10.66 -18.02
CA SER A 329 -11.27 -11.20 -19.05
C SER A 329 -10.65 -10.90 -20.41
N ASN A 330 -9.62 -11.64 -20.83
CA ASN A 330 -9.48 -12.02 -22.24
C ASN A 330 -8.48 -13.17 -22.45
N SER A 331 -8.89 -14.10 -23.30
CA SER A 331 -8.15 -15.30 -23.72
C SER A 331 -6.75 -14.98 -24.26
N GLY A 332 -5.75 -15.71 -23.79
CA GLY A 332 -4.42 -15.77 -24.40
C GLY A 332 -3.48 -16.67 -23.61
N ASN A 333 -3.27 -17.89 -24.12
CA ASN A 333 -2.43 -18.94 -23.54
C ASN A 333 -1.02 -18.47 -23.13
N GLY A 334 -0.71 -18.61 -21.84
CA GLY A 334 0.64 -18.67 -21.28
C GLY A 334 0.57 -19.18 -19.83
N PRO A 335 1.45 -20.10 -19.39
CA PRO A 335 1.32 -20.72 -18.08
C PRO A 335 1.66 -19.70 -16.97
N HIS A 336 0.67 -19.46 -16.11
CA HIS A 336 0.68 -18.50 -15.01
C HIS A 336 1.52 -19.02 -13.82
N GLU A 337 2.82 -18.69 -13.74
CA GLU A 337 3.64 -18.96 -12.54
C GLU A 337 3.24 -18.09 -11.33
N SER A 338 2.69 -16.89 -11.56
CA SER A 338 2.33 -15.94 -10.49
C SER A 338 1.09 -16.36 -9.68
N SER A 339 0.15 -17.06 -10.31
CA SER A 339 -1.05 -17.59 -9.63
C SER A 339 -0.72 -18.79 -8.74
N VAL A 340 0.32 -19.56 -9.11
CA VAL A 340 0.81 -20.70 -8.32
C VAL A 340 1.52 -20.20 -7.05
N ALA A 341 2.33 -19.15 -7.14
CA ALA A 341 3.01 -18.56 -5.99
C ALA A 341 2.00 -18.02 -4.95
N ARG A 342 0.99 -17.25 -5.38
CA ARG A 342 -0.03 -16.72 -4.48
C ARG A 342 -0.93 -17.82 -3.90
N GLY A 343 -1.23 -18.86 -4.69
CA GLY A 343 -1.94 -20.05 -4.21
C GLY A 343 -1.14 -20.83 -3.15
N SER A 344 0.17 -20.93 -3.31
CA SER A 344 1.05 -21.60 -2.34
C SER A 344 1.13 -20.85 -1.00
N GLU A 345 1.14 -19.53 -1.04
CA GLU A 345 1.21 -18.67 0.15
C GLU A 345 -0.10 -18.70 0.95
N LEU A 346 -1.25 -18.67 0.26
CA LEU A 346 -2.57 -18.86 0.88
C LEU A 346 -2.75 -20.26 1.48
N TYR A 347 -2.29 -21.31 0.79
CA TYR A 347 -2.33 -22.67 1.32
C TYR A 347 -1.48 -22.81 2.59
N ALA A 348 -0.28 -22.21 2.61
CA ALA A 348 0.59 -22.21 3.77
C ALA A 348 -0.06 -21.52 4.99
N GLN A 349 -0.78 -20.42 4.77
CA GLN A 349 -1.42 -19.65 5.84
C GLN A 349 -2.69 -20.31 6.39
N GLN A 350 -3.52 -20.90 5.53
CA GLN A 350 -4.90 -21.28 5.88
C GLN A 350 -5.12 -22.79 5.98
N CYS A 351 -4.31 -23.59 5.27
CA CYS A 351 -4.58 -25.02 5.07
C CYS A 351 -3.48 -25.94 5.61
N ALA A 352 -2.22 -25.49 5.61
CA ALA A 352 -1.07 -26.31 5.99
C ALA A 352 -1.12 -26.79 7.44
N ALA A 353 -1.79 -26.06 8.34
CA ALA A 353 -1.98 -26.47 9.73
C ALA A 353 -2.82 -27.76 9.87
N CYS A 354 -3.75 -28.00 8.95
CA CYS A 354 -4.63 -29.18 8.97
C CYS A 354 -4.22 -30.25 7.94
N HIS A 355 -3.65 -29.84 6.81
CA HIS A 355 -3.33 -30.71 5.69
C HIS A 355 -1.83 -30.94 5.51
N GLY A 356 -0.95 -30.25 6.24
CA GLY A 356 0.50 -30.34 6.04
C GLY A 356 0.99 -29.44 4.91
N SER A 357 2.31 -29.19 4.89
CA SER A 357 2.96 -28.15 4.08
C SER A 357 3.05 -28.43 2.58
N ASP A 358 2.72 -29.63 2.12
CA ASP A 358 2.69 -30.01 0.71
C ASP A 358 1.23 -30.13 0.22
N PRO A 359 0.74 -29.19 -0.60
CA PRO A 359 -0.61 -29.22 -1.16
C PRO A 359 -0.93 -30.51 -1.93
N ALA A 360 0.08 -31.13 -2.57
CA ALA A 360 -0.12 -32.31 -3.40
C ALA A 360 -0.24 -33.61 -2.58
N ASN A 361 0.23 -33.62 -1.32
CA ASN A 361 0.27 -34.83 -0.47
C ASN A 361 -0.47 -34.69 0.86
N GLY A 362 -1.14 -33.57 1.11
CA GLY A 362 -1.72 -33.25 2.42
C GLY A 362 -2.86 -34.15 2.91
N SER A 363 -3.42 -34.97 2.02
CA SER A 363 -4.44 -35.99 2.34
C SER A 363 -3.93 -37.12 3.24
N ARG A 364 -2.61 -37.25 3.44
CA ARG A 364 -2.02 -38.34 4.23
C ARG A 364 -2.05 -38.11 5.75
N ASN A 365 -2.43 -36.92 6.23
CA ASN A 365 -2.28 -36.54 7.64
C ASN A 365 -3.57 -36.47 8.48
N ILE A 366 -4.74 -36.84 7.94
CA ILE A 366 -5.98 -36.91 8.72
C ILE A 366 -6.51 -38.35 8.75
N ALA A 367 -6.41 -38.99 9.92
CA ALA A 367 -7.11 -40.23 10.20
C ALA A 367 -8.63 -39.97 10.16
N ARG A 368 -9.33 -40.76 9.33
CA ARG A 368 -10.78 -40.69 9.07
C ARG A 368 -11.63 -40.59 10.35
N GLY A 369 -12.12 -39.39 10.66
CA GLY A 369 -13.22 -39.18 11.59
C GLY A 369 -14.55 -39.47 10.89
N THR A 370 -15.03 -40.70 10.96
CA THR A 370 -16.33 -41.13 10.43
C THR A 370 -17.48 -40.75 11.36
N SER A 371 -18.57 -40.19 10.81
CA SER A 371 -19.93 -40.43 11.34
C SER A 371 -20.91 -40.80 10.21
N ALA A 372 -21.73 -41.81 10.49
CA ALA A 372 -22.35 -42.83 9.64
C ALA A 372 -23.24 -42.46 8.42
N ASN A 373 -23.58 -41.20 8.09
CA ASN A 373 -24.77 -40.98 7.24
C ASN A 373 -24.62 -40.18 5.93
N SER A 374 -23.43 -40.02 5.38
CA SER A 374 -23.31 -39.54 3.99
C SER A 374 -22.07 -40.11 3.32
N ILE A 375 -22.27 -41.10 2.45
CA ILE A 375 -21.32 -41.43 1.40
C ILE A 375 -21.74 -40.59 0.18
N THR A 376 -21.21 -39.38 0.07
CA THR A 376 -21.07 -38.74 -1.25
C THR A 376 -19.76 -39.23 -1.84
N GLY A 377 -19.81 -39.66 -3.09
CA GLY A 377 -18.73 -40.35 -3.79
C GLY A 377 -17.38 -39.63 -3.70
N THR A 378 -16.33 -40.43 -3.92
CA THR A 378 -14.94 -40.00 -4.12
C THR A 378 -14.82 -38.72 -4.95
N HIS A 379 -14.60 -37.58 -4.30
CA HIS A 379 -13.97 -36.41 -4.91
C HIS A 379 -12.49 -36.47 -4.51
N ASN A 380 -11.67 -36.99 -5.42
CA ASN A 380 -10.22 -37.13 -5.20
C ASN A 380 -9.44 -35.86 -5.57
N TYR A 381 -10.11 -34.80 -6.03
CA TYR A 381 -9.50 -33.51 -6.39
C TYR A 381 -10.56 -32.41 -6.24
N VAL A 382 -10.12 -31.20 -5.88
CA VAL A 382 -10.92 -29.97 -6.08
C VAL A 382 -10.72 -29.59 -7.54
N ASP A 383 -11.75 -29.74 -8.36
CA ASP A 383 -11.70 -29.29 -9.74
C ASP A 383 -12.13 -27.81 -9.87
N ASN A 384 -12.10 -27.29 -11.09
CA ASN A 384 -12.46 -25.90 -11.36
C ASN A 384 -13.94 -25.60 -11.01
N GLY A 385 -14.83 -26.60 -11.10
CA GLY A 385 -16.22 -26.49 -10.68
C GLY A 385 -16.37 -26.40 -9.16
N ASP A 386 -15.58 -27.17 -8.41
CA ASP A 386 -15.53 -27.11 -6.94
C ASP A 386 -14.96 -25.77 -6.46
N ALA A 387 -13.89 -25.27 -7.10
CA ALA A 387 -13.31 -23.96 -6.80
C ALA A 387 -14.30 -22.82 -7.06
N GLN A 388 -15.10 -22.92 -8.13
CA GLN A 388 -16.16 -21.97 -8.45
C GLN A 388 -17.34 -22.06 -7.46
N ALA A 389 -17.70 -23.26 -7.00
CA ALA A 389 -18.73 -23.46 -5.99
C ALA A 389 -18.31 -22.87 -4.62
N ILE A 390 -17.03 -23.01 -4.26
CA ILE A 390 -16.45 -22.42 -3.04
C ILE A 390 -16.42 -20.89 -3.16
N ALA A 391 -15.97 -20.35 -4.29
CA ALA A 391 -15.97 -18.90 -4.53
C ALA A 391 -17.39 -18.31 -4.50
N ALA A 392 -18.37 -19.01 -5.07
CA ALA A 392 -19.78 -18.64 -5.01
C ALA A 392 -20.35 -18.71 -3.58
N TYR A 393 -20.00 -19.75 -2.82
CA TYR A 393 -20.39 -19.89 -1.42
C TYR A 393 -19.82 -18.75 -0.55
N ILE A 394 -18.53 -18.43 -0.70
CA ILE A 394 -17.87 -17.33 0.03
C ILE A 394 -18.50 -15.98 -0.34
N SER A 395 -18.76 -15.74 -1.62
CA SER A 395 -19.43 -14.52 -2.10
C SER A 395 -20.87 -14.39 -1.58
N ASN A 396 -21.59 -15.51 -1.49
CA ASN A 396 -22.94 -15.54 -0.94
C ASN A 396 -22.95 -15.41 0.59
N ALA A 397 -21.95 -15.95 1.29
CA ALA A 397 -21.79 -15.81 2.73
C ALA A 397 -21.41 -14.38 3.14
N THR A 398 -20.60 -13.68 2.35
CA THR A 398 -20.29 -12.24 2.55
C THR A 398 -21.50 -11.35 2.25
N LYS A 399 -22.32 -11.70 1.25
CA LYS A 399 -23.60 -11.01 1.01
C LYS A 399 -24.64 -11.27 2.11
N ALA A 400 -24.67 -12.47 2.68
CA ALA A 400 -25.56 -12.83 3.78
C ALA A 400 -25.14 -12.17 5.11
N GLY A 401 -23.84 -11.91 5.31
CA GLY A 401 -23.31 -11.20 6.48
C GLY A 401 -23.74 -9.73 6.60
N ASN A 402 -24.11 -9.09 5.49
CA ASN A 402 -24.63 -7.71 5.46
C ASN A 402 -26.16 -7.60 5.66
N ASN A 403 -26.87 -8.71 5.90
CA ASN A 403 -28.27 -8.72 6.28
C ASN A 403 -28.44 -9.58 7.55
N THR A 404 -28.10 -9.03 8.71
CA THR A 404 -28.50 -9.67 9.96
C THR A 404 -29.99 -9.44 10.20
N SER A 405 -30.67 -10.46 10.73
CA SER A 405 -31.99 -10.42 11.40
C SER A 405 -33.21 -10.82 10.55
N SER A 406 -33.49 -12.12 10.49
CA SER A 406 -34.83 -12.64 10.82
C SER A 406 -34.78 -14.14 11.02
N ALA A 407 -34.91 -14.55 12.29
CA ALA A 407 -35.23 -15.90 12.67
C ALA A 407 -36.69 -16.20 12.34
N THR A 408 -36.98 -17.21 11.51
CA THR A 408 -38.20 -18.04 11.61
C THR A 408 -37.97 -19.39 10.92
N THR A 409 -37.76 -20.40 11.77
CA THR A 409 -38.24 -21.80 11.68
C THR A 409 -38.65 -22.36 10.31
N ASP A 410 -37.83 -23.30 9.81
CA ASP A 410 -38.25 -24.37 8.91
C ASP A 410 -39.28 -25.28 9.60
N ALA A 411 -40.39 -25.53 8.92
CA ALA A 411 -41.25 -26.70 9.12
C ALA A 411 -41.59 -27.26 7.74
N GLY A 412 -41.18 -28.50 7.50
CA GLY A 412 -41.07 -29.13 6.19
C GLY A 412 -42.40 -29.50 5.51
N GLY A 413 -42.27 -30.09 4.31
CA GLY A 413 -43.37 -30.84 3.71
C GLY A 413 -43.41 -30.88 2.18
N SER A 414 -42.63 -31.78 1.60
CA SER A 414 -42.93 -32.67 0.46
C SER A 414 -44.04 -32.32 -0.57
N SER A 415 -43.61 -32.40 -1.84
CA SER A 415 -44.26 -33.02 -3.02
C SER A 415 -45.57 -32.48 -3.62
N GLY A 416 -45.52 -32.15 -4.92
CA GLY A 416 -46.41 -32.78 -5.91
C GLY A 416 -47.40 -31.90 -6.69
N SER A 417 -47.11 -31.75 -7.99
CA SER A 417 -48.05 -31.82 -9.15
C SER A 417 -49.14 -30.74 -9.38
N SER A 418 -49.01 -30.10 -10.54
CA SER A 418 -50.02 -29.79 -11.59
C SER A 418 -51.46 -29.38 -11.21
N GLY A 419 -51.90 -28.22 -11.72
CA GLY A 419 -53.32 -28.01 -12.08
C GLY A 419 -53.91 -26.61 -11.84
N SER A 420 -54.01 -25.85 -12.93
CA SER A 420 -55.04 -24.86 -13.30
C SER A 420 -55.94 -24.13 -12.27
N SER A 421 -56.01 -22.82 -12.50
CA SER A 421 -57.21 -21.95 -12.60
C SER A 421 -57.66 -21.06 -11.41
N SER A 422 -57.78 -19.77 -11.77
CA SER A 422 -58.79 -18.78 -11.35
C SER A 422 -58.77 -18.22 -9.92
N GLY A 423 -58.90 -16.89 -9.82
CA GLY A 423 -59.39 -16.25 -8.60
C GLY A 423 -58.80 -14.86 -8.33
N SER A 424 -59.42 -13.85 -8.90
CA SER A 424 -59.31 -12.43 -8.52
C SER A 424 -59.50 -12.21 -7.02
N THR A 425 -58.79 -11.24 -6.42
CA THR A 425 -59.38 -10.03 -5.78
C THR A 425 -58.29 -9.05 -5.28
N GLN A 426 -58.58 -7.76 -5.50
CA GLN A 426 -57.83 -6.56 -5.13
C GLN A 426 -57.83 -6.27 -3.60
N PRO A 427 -56.97 -5.33 -3.13
CA PRO A 427 -56.64 -5.06 -1.72
C PRO A 427 -57.51 -3.97 -1.08
N PRO A 428 -57.38 -3.72 0.24
CA PRO A 428 -57.06 -2.35 0.73
C PRO A 428 -56.31 -2.34 2.10
N PRO A 429 -56.09 -1.18 2.77
CA PRO A 429 -55.28 -0.03 2.36
C PRO A 429 -54.23 0.38 3.43
N LEU A 430 -53.37 1.33 3.03
CA LEU A 430 -52.42 2.07 3.87
C LEU A 430 -53.11 2.87 4.99
N GLN A 431 -52.51 2.88 6.19
CA GLN A 431 -52.63 3.98 7.15
C GLN A 431 -51.26 4.33 7.75
N TYR A 432 -50.85 5.58 7.52
CA TYR A 432 -49.81 6.29 8.25
C TYR A 432 -50.35 6.76 9.61
N LYS A 433 -49.52 6.71 10.66
CA LYS A 433 -49.55 7.64 11.81
C LYS A 433 -48.12 7.86 12.32
N VAL A 434 -47.62 9.10 12.14
CA VAL A 434 -47.33 10.16 13.15
C VAL A 434 -46.13 9.85 14.00
#